data_AF-F4QLF1-F1
#
_entry.id   AF-F4QLF1-F1
#
_cell.length_a   1.000
_cell.length_b   1.000
_cell.length_c   1.000
_cell.angle_alpha   90.00
_cell.angle_beta   90.00
_cell.angle_gamma   90.00
#
_symmetry.space_group_name_H-M   'P 1'
#
loop_
_entity.id
_entity.type
_entity.pdbx_description
1 polymer ?
#
loop_
_entity_poly.entity_id
_entity_poly.type
_entity_poly.pdbx_seq_one_letter_code
_entity_poly.pdbx_strand_id
1 'polypeptide(L)'
;MSRKESVMTSPHALAAREKIRADAAALDIDQAFIDRLVEEFYARVREHPRLGPIFNNAIHDWPDHLAKLKKFWASVALHSGSYSGRPMQAHLKVKDIEPAHFGEWLYLFEQTLRDLADDEEAVAYFMERAHRIGESLKLGLFFRP
;
A
#
# COMPACT_ATOMS: atom_id res chain seq x y z
N MET A 1 7.96 13.81 -38.73
CA MET A 1 7.43 12.60 -38.07
C MET A 1 8.13 12.44 -36.73
N SER A 2 7.33 12.47 -35.66
CA SER A 2 7.57 12.22 -34.22
C SER A 2 9.00 12.17 -33.66
N ARG A 3 9.35 13.22 -32.91
CA ARG A 3 10.37 13.19 -31.86
C ARG A 3 9.76 12.44 -30.66
N LYS A 4 10.36 11.32 -30.26
CA LYS A 4 10.08 10.69 -28.96
C LYS A 4 10.53 11.68 -27.87
N GLU A 5 9.59 12.29 -27.16
CA GLU A 5 9.87 12.97 -25.91
C GLU A 5 10.23 11.88 -24.87
N SER A 6 11.53 11.69 -24.67
CA SER A 6 12.04 11.00 -23.50
C SER A 6 11.74 11.88 -22.30
N VAL A 7 10.90 11.40 -21.38
CA VAL A 7 10.64 12.08 -20.10
C VAL A 7 11.94 12.07 -19.29
N MET A 8 12.75 13.11 -19.46
CA MET A 8 13.92 13.35 -18.62
C MET A 8 13.43 13.64 -17.19
N THR A 9 13.61 12.67 -16.30
CA THR A 9 13.36 12.87 -14.87
C THR A 9 14.32 13.97 -14.38
N SER A 10 13.79 15.04 -13.80
CA SER A 10 14.58 16.15 -13.27
C SER A 10 15.57 15.67 -12.19
N PRO A 11 16.81 16.22 -12.14
CA PRO A 11 17.78 15.92 -11.09
C PRO A 11 17.22 16.05 -9.67
N HIS A 12 16.32 17.02 -9.44
CA HIS A 12 15.64 17.18 -8.15
C HIS A 12 14.75 16.00 -7.78
N ALA A 13 14.06 15.41 -8.77
CA ALA A 13 13.20 14.25 -8.54
C ALA A 13 14.01 12.97 -8.28
N LEU A 14 15.22 12.85 -8.86
CA LEU A 14 16.13 11.75 -8.57
C LEU A 14 16.69 11.87 -7.15
N ALA A 15 17.20 13.04 -6.77
CA ALA A 15 17.70 13.29 -5.43
C ALA A 15 16.63 13.07 -4.34
N ALA A 16 15.38 13.49 -4.58
CA ALA A 16 14.28 13.23 -3.67
C ALA A 16 14.01 11.71 -3.50
N ARG A 17 14.04 10.93 -4.59
CA ARG A 17 13.86 9.47 -4.54
C ARG A 17 15.01 8.77 -3.82
N GLU A 18 16.23 9.22 -4.04
CA GLU A 18 17.42 8.71 -3.34
C GLU A 18 17.32 8.98 -1.84
N LYS A 19 16.94 10.20 -1.45
CA LYS A 19 16.73 10.53 -0.04
C LYS A 19 15.67 9.64 0.60
N ILE A 20 14.51 9.46 -0.04
CA ILE A 20 13.43 8.62 0.51
C ILE A 20 13.89 7.17 0.68
N ARG A 21 14.67 6.63 -0.26
CA ARG A 21 15.21 5.27 -0.12
C ARG A 21 16.26 5.18 0.99
N ALA A 22 17.09 6.20 1.17
CA ALA A 22 18.05 6.25 2.26
C ALA A 22 17.35 6.34 3.62
N ASP A 23 16.33 7.19 3.74
CA ASP A 23 15.52 7.32 4.96
C ASP A 23 14.81 5.99 5.28
N ALA A 24 14.23 5.32 4.27
CA ALA A 24 13.59 4.01 4.45
C ALA A 24 14.60 2.93 4.87
N ALA A 25 15.79 2.90 4.24
CA ALA A 25 16.84 1.96 4.59
C ALA A 25 17.38 2.17 6.02
N ALA A 26 17.41 3.41 6.51
CA ALA A 26 17.78 3.71 7.90
C ALA A 26 16.78 3.16 8.93
N LEU A 27 15.56 2.82 8.50
CA LEU A 27 14.50 2.21 9.29
C LEU A 27 14.37 0.70 9.02
N ASP A 28 15.37 0.08 8.39
CA ASP A 28 15.36 -1.33 7.94
C ASP A 28 14.18 -1.68 7.00
N ILE A 29 13.66 -0.68 6.28
CA ILE A 29 12.60 -0.86 5.29
C ILE A 29 13.24 -1.12 3.92
N ASP A 30 13.30 -2.39 3.54
CA ASP A 30 13.73 -2.85 2.22
C ASP A 30 12.63 -3.65 1.49
N GLN A 31 12.96 -4.19 0.31
CA GLN A 31 12.00 -5.00 -0.45
C GLN A 31 11.61 -6.29 0.29
N ALA A 32 12.53 -6.90 1.04
CA ALA A 32 12.26 -8.13 1.78
C ALA A 32 11.32 -7.89 2.97
N PHE A 33 11.46 -6.76 3.66
CA PHE A 33 10.52 -6.31 4.67
C PHE A 33 9.12 -6.11 4.07
N ILE A 34 9.02 -5.41 2.93
CA ILE A 34 7.73 -5.17 2.26
C ILE A 34 7.07 -6.47 1.81
N ASP A 35 7.85 -7.40 1.28
CA ASP A 35 7.34 -8.70 0.85
C ASP A 35 6.75 -9.48 2.03
N ARG A 36 7.46 -9.53 3.17
CA ARG A 36 6.97 -10.16 4.41
C ARG A 36 5.73 -9.45 4.95
N LEU A 37 5.75 -8.13 5.02
CA LEU A 37 4.62 -7.33 5.48
C LEU A 37 3.36 -7.62 4.66
N VAL A 38 3.47 -7.66 3.33
CA VAL A 38 2.31 -7.94 2.47
C VAL A 38 1.81 -9.36 2.65
N GLU A 39 2.68 -10.37 2.73
CA GLU A 39 2.27 -11.75 2.94
C GLU A 39 1.54 -11.91 4.29
N GLU A 40 2.15 -11.46 5.39
CA GLU A 40 1.59 -11.62 6.74
C GLU A 40 0.31 -10.82 6.93
N PHE A 41 0.27 -9.58 6.46
CA PHE A 41 -0.90 -8.73 6.60
C PHE A 41 -2.09 -9.33 5.85
N TYR A 42 -1.90 -9.79 4.62
CA TYR A 42 -3.01 -10.34 3.84
C TYR A 42 -3.37 -11.77 4.24
N ALA A 43 -2.47 -12.54 4.84
CA ALA A 43 -2.85 -13.77 5.55
C ALA A 43 -3.85 -13.46 6.66
N ARG A 44 -3.58 -12.46 7.51
CA ARG A 44 -4.50 -12.02 8.56
C ARG A 44 -5.81 -11.45 8.02
N VAL A 45 -5.76 -10.65 6.95
CA VAL A 45 -6.98 -10.09 6.32
C VAL A 45 -7.92 -11.20 5.85
N ARG A 46 -7.39 -12.29 5.26
CA ARG A 46 -8.17 -13.41 4.74
C ARG A 46 -8.95 -14.15 5.83
N GLU A 47 -8.40 -14.19 7.04
CA GLU A 47 -8.99 -14.85 8.21
C GLU A 47 -9.84 -13.90 9.06
N HIS A 48 -9.69 -12.59 8.90
CA HIS A 48 -10.41 -11.60 9.70
C HIS A 48 -11.92 -11.69 9.45
N PRO A 49 -12.77 -11.78 10.49
CA PRO A 49 -14.20 -12.13 10.34
C PRO A 49 -15.01 -11.10 9.54
N ARG A 50 -14.60 -9.82 9.54
CA ARG A 50 -15.29 -8.75 8.83
C ARG A 50 -14.61 -8.31 7.53
N LEU A 51 -13.29 -8.49 7.42
CA LEU A 51 -12.54 -8.09 6.22
C LEU A 51 -12.43 -9.27 5.25
N GLY A 52 -12.18 -10.47 5.76
CA GLY A 52 -12.01 -11.70 4.99
C GLY A 52 -13.11 -11.93 3.96
N PRO A 53 -14.41 -11.88 4.32
CA PRO A 53 -15.49 -12.05 3.35
C PRO A 53 -15.42 -11.08 2.16
N ILE A 54 -15.06 -9.82 2.39
CA ILE A 54 -14.97 -8.78 1.34
C ILE A 54 -13.81 -9.10 0.39
N PHE A 55 -12.63 -9.36 0.95
CA PHE A 55 -11.43 -9.65 0.15
C PHE A 55 -11.54 -10.99 -0.57
N ASN A 56 -12.00 -12.05 0.12
CA ASN A 56 -12.15 -13.39 -0.46
C ASN A 56 -13.23 -13.45 -1.55
N ASN A 57 -14.25 -12.59 -1.48
CA ASN A 57 -15.23 -12.46 -2.56
C ASN A 57 -14.68 -11.67 -3.76
N ALA A 58 -13.88 -10.62 -3.51
CA ALA A 58 -13.36 -9.74 -4.55
C ALA A 58 -12.10 -10.27 -5.26
N ILE A 59 -11.33 -11.16 -4.63
CA ILE A 59 -10.03 -11.65 -5.11
C ILE A 59 -10.09 -13.16 -5.32
N HIS A 60 -9.95 -13.59 -6.57
CA HIS A 60 -9.93 -15.01 -6.93
C HIS A 60 -8.51 -15.56 -7.12
N ASP A 61 -7.57 -14.73 -7.62
CA ASP A 61 -6.15 -15.08 -7.75
C ASP A 61 -5.34 -14.32 -6.70
N TRP A 62 -5.11 -14.99 -5.57
CA TRP A 62 -4.34 -14.43 -4.46
C TRP A 62 -2.86 -14.21 -4.81
N PRO A 63 -2.13 -15.17 -5.40
CA PRO A 63 -0.75 -14.96 -5.82
C PRO A 63 -0.55 -13.72 -6.70
N ASP A 64 -1.37 -13.51 -7.74
CA ASP A 64 -1.27 -12.31 -8.58
C ASP A 64 -1.59 -11.03 -7.80
N HIS A 65 -2.62 -11.08 -6.94
CA HIS A 65 -3.00 -9.95 -6.11
C HIS A 65 -1.88 -9.53 -5.15
N LEU A 66 -1.24 -10.49 -4.47
CA LEU A 66 -0.14 -10.23 -3.55
C LEU A 66 1.08 -9.66 -4.30
N ALA A 67 1.41 -10.19 -5.48
CA ALA A 67 2.49 -9.63 -6.31
C ALA A 67 2.24 -8.16 -6.69
N LYS A 68 0.98 -7.80 -6.97
CA LYS A 68 0.58 -6.41 -7.23
C LYS A 68 0.68 -5.53 -6.00
N LEU A 69 0.31 -6.05 -4.82
CA LEU A 69 0.38 -5.32 -3.55
C LEU A 69 1.82 -5.08 -3.09
N LYS A 70 2.73 -6.04 -3.31
CA LYS A 70 4.18 -5.86 -3.07
C LYS A 70 4.73 -4.68 -3.89
N LYS A 71 4.37 -4.61 -5.18
CA LYS A 71 4.73 -3.46 -6.03
C LYS A 71 4.10 -2.16 -5.54
N PHE A 72 2.83 -2.19 -5.12
CA PHE A 72 2.13 -1.03 -4.59
C PHE A 72 2.85 -0.48 -3.35
N TRP A 73 3.10 -1.32 -2.35
CA TRP A 73 3.79 -0.91 -1.12
C TRP A 73 5.25 -0.54 -1.35
N ALA A 74 5.95 -1.18 -2.28
CA ALA A 74 7.28 -0.75 -2.71
C ALA A 74 7.26 0.64 -3.38
N SER A 75 6.25 0.95 -4.18
CA SER A 75 6.07 2.30 -4.72
C SER A 75 5.77 3.33 -3.63
N VAL A 76 4.98 2.97 -2.62
CA VAL A 76 4.60 3.85 -1.50
C VAL A 76 5.77 4.09 -0.55
N ALA A 77 6.47 3.04 -0.15
CA ALA A 77 7.54 3.10 0.85
C ALA A 77 8.89 3.50 0.24
N LEU A 78 9.24 3.00 -0.95
CA LEU A 78 10.58 3.15 -1.52
C LEU A 78 10.61 4.05 -2.76
N HIS A 79 9.47 4.61 -3.18
CA HIS A 79 9.35 5.37 -4.44
C HIS A 79 9.88 4.60 -5.65
N SER A 80 9.70 3.26 -5.66
CA SER A 80 10.26 2.39 -6.70
C SER A 80 9.65 2.63 -8.09
N GLY A 81 8.44 3.19 -8.18
CA GLY A 81 7.73 3.41 -9.44
C GLY A 81 7.27 2.12 -10.12
N SER A 82 7.31 0.98 -9.42
CA SER A 82 6.98 -0.34 -9.97
C SER A 82 5.47 -0.63 -10.08
N TYR A 83 4.65 0.16 -9.39
CA TYR A 83 3.19 0.10 -9.46
C TYR A 83 2.59 1.19 -10.36
N SER A 84 1.77 0.78 -11.33
CA SER A 84 1.05 1.65 -12.28
C SER A 84 -0.47 1.50 -12.22
N GLY A 85 -1.00 0.84 -11.19
CA GLY A 85 -2.43 0.58 -11.05
C GLY A 85 -3.24 1.81 -10.61
N ARG A 86 -4.56 1.65 -10.58
CA ARG A 86 -5.52 2.70 -10.18
C ARG A 86 -6.32 2.23 -8.95
N PRO A 87 -5.81 2.42 -7.71
CA PRO A 87 -6.42 1.86 -6.51
C PRO A 87 -7.89 2.23 -6.35
N MET A 88 -8.24 3.52 -6.47
CA MET A 88 -9.63 4.00 -6.33
C MET A 88 -10.60 3.26 -7.25
N GLN A 89 -10.22 3.03 -8.52
CA GLN A 89 -11.07 2.35 -9.50
C GLN A 89 -11.26 0.86 -9.20
N ALA A 90 -10.30 0.23 -8.52
CA ALA A 90 -10.45 -1.15 -8.06
C ALA A 90 -11.45 -1.22 -6.89
N HIS A 91 -11.34 -0.31 -5.91
CA HIS A 91 -12.20 -0.30 -4.73
C HIS A 91 -13.65 0.07 -5.05
N LEU A 92 -13.89 0.96 -6.03
CA LEU A 92 -15.24 1.30 -6.50
C LEU A 92 -16.05 0.11 -7.07
N LYS A 93 -15.37 -0.97 -7.46
CA LYS A 93 -16.02 -2.18 -8.01
C LYS A 93 -16.47 -3.15 -6.91
N VAL A 94 -16.02 -2.94 -5.67
CA VAL A 94 -16.35 -3.81 -4.54
C VAL A 94 -17.52 -3.18 -3.79
N LYS A 95 -18.68 -3.87 -3.79
CA LYS A 95 -19.93 -3.32 -3.28
C LYS A 95 -20.03 -3.34 -1.75
N ASP A 96 -19.37 -4.29 -1.11
CA ASP A 96 -19.53 -4.59 0.32
C ASP A 96 -18.54 -3.82 1.21
N ILE A 97 -17.85 -2.81 0.66
CA ILE A 97 -16.98 -1.93 1.45
C ILE A 97 -17.85 -0.90 2.17
N GLU A 98 -17.66 -0.79 3.48
CA GLU A 98 -18.30 0.18 4.35
C GLU A 98 -17.24 1.08 5.01
N PRO A 99 -17.62 2.29 5.48
CA PRO A 99 -16.71 3.20 6.16
C PRO A 99 -15.96 2.59 7.36
N ALA A 100 -16.57 1.63 8.06
CA ALA A 100 -15.99 0.95 9.23
C ALA A 100 -14.81 0.03 8.86
N HIS A 101 -14.85 -0.61 7.69
CA HIS A 101 -13.80 -1.54 7.24
C HIS A 101 -12.43 -0.85 7.11
N PHE A 102 -12.39 0.46 6.84
CA PHE A 102 -11.14 1.21 6.80
C PHE A 102 -10.44 1.26 8.16
N GLY A 103 -11.20 1.45 9.24
CA GLY A 103 -10.64 1.47 10.60
C GLY A 103 -10.08 0.11 10.99
N GLU A 104 -10.79 -0.96 10.64
CA GLU A 104 -10.36 -2.34 10.91
C GLU A 104 -9.14 -2.73 10.12
N TRP A 105 -9.11 -2.36 8.84
CA TRP A 105 -7.96 -2.61 7.97
C TRP A 105 -6.72 -1.89 8.50
N LEU A 106 -6.85 -0.62 8.91
CA LEU A 106 -5.75 0.17 9.48
C LEU A 106 -5.26 -0.40 10.81
N TYR A 107 -6.19 -0.79 11.69
CA TYR A 107 -5.84 -1.43 12.96
C TYR A 107 -5.07 -2.73 12.73
N LEU A 108 -5.57 -3.62 11.86
CA LEU A 108 -4.92 -4.88 11.55
C LEU A 108 -3.54 -4.68 10.89
N PHE A 109 -3.42 -3.65 10.04
CA PHE A 109 -2.16 -3.28 9.40
C PHE A 109 -1.13 -2.81 10.43
N GLU A 110 -1.54 -1.98 11.39
CA GLU A 110 -0.68 -1.54 12.49
C GLU A 110 -0.22 -2.71 13.35
N GLN A 111 -1.12 -3.62 13.74
CA GLN A 111 -0.74 -4.81 14.52
C GLN A 111 0.28 -5.67 13.76
N THR A 112 0.10 -5.83 12.45
CA THR A 112 1.05 -6.60 11.64
C THR A 112 2.41 -5.91 11.56
N LEU A 113 2.45 -4.59 11.42
CA LEU A 113 3.69 -3.82 11.45
C LEU A 113 4.40 -3.96 12.80
N ARG A 114 3.68 -3.82 13.92
CA ARG A 114 4.24 -3.95 15.27
C ARG A 114 4.81 -5.34 15.56
N ASP A 115 4.28 -6.37 14.93
CA ASP A 115 4.80 -7.74 15.05
C ASP A 115 6.04 -8.00 14.17
N LEU A 116 6.28 -7.17 13.13
CA LEU A 116 7.33 -7.38 12.14
C LEU A 116 8.49 -6.39 12.24
N ALA A 117 8.22 -5.16 12.66
CA ALA A 117 9.21 -4.10 12.79
C ALA A 117 9.70 -4.01 14.23
N ASP A 118 11.02 -3.95 14.39
CA ASP A 118 11.66 -3.74 15.70
C ASP A 118 11.65 -2.25 16.12
N ASP A 119 11.40 -1.34 15.17
CA ASP A 119 11.44 0.11 15.35
C ASP A 119 10.05 0.76 15.19
N GLU A 120 9.64 1.53 16.21
CA GLU A 120 8.40 2.32 16.19
C GLU A 120 8.40 3.37 15.06
N GLU A 121 9.56 3.89 14.66
CA GLU A 121 9.66 4.82 13.53
C GLU A 121 9.30 4.13 12.20
N ALA A 122 9.64 2.85 12.03
CA ALA A 122 9.22 2.07 10.86
C ALA A 122 7.69 1.86 10.84
N VAL A 123 7.10 1.56 12.01
CA VAL A 123 5.63 1.47 12.16
C VAL A 123 4.98 2.81 11.78
N ALA A 124 5.46 3.91 12.35
CA ALA A 124 4.96 5.25 12.08
C ALA A 124 5.08 5.64 10.60
N TYR A 125 6.21 5.31 9.96
CA TYR A 125 6.48 5.56 8.55
C TYR A 125 5.40 4.96 7.64
N PHE A 126 5.02 3.70 7.88
CA PHE A 126 3.97 3.04 7.12
C PHE A 126 2.57 3.55 7.50
N MET A 127 2.29 3.76 8.79
CA MET A 127 0.98 4.19 9.25
C MET A 127 0.60 5.58 8.73
N GLU A 128 1.54 6.53 8.69
CA GLU A 128 1.32 7.86 8.08
C GLU A 128 0.82 7.73 6.62
N ARG A 129 1.44 6.85 5.83
CA ARG A 129 1.09 6.60 4.43
C ARG A 129 -0.23 5.85 4.31
N ALA A 130 -0.43 4.81 5.12
CA ALA A 130 -1.64 4.00 5.14
C ALA A 130 -2.88 4.85 5.50
N HIS A 131 -2.77 5.74 6.49
CA HIS A 131 -3.85 6.65 6.86
C HIS A 131 -4.23 7.58 5.71
N ARG A 132 -3.26 8.23 5.04
CA ARG A 132 -3.51 9.11 3.88
C ARG A 132 -4.21 8.36 2.75
N ILE A 133 -3.75 7.15 2.43
CA ILE A 133 -4.35 6.31 1.39
C ILE A 133 -5.77 5.90 1.78
N GLY A 134 -5.96 5.42 3.01
CA GLY A 134 -7.25 4.98 3.54
C GLY A 134 -8.27 6.11 3.57
N GLU A 135 -7.89 7.31 4.03
CA GLU A 135 -8.74 8.49 4.04
C GLU A 135 -9.14 8.92 2.62
N SER A 136 -8.18 8.96 1.69
CA SER A 136 -8.45 9.29 0.28
C SER A 136 -9.44 8.31 -0.36
N LEU A 137 -9.26 7.00 -0.14
CA LEU A 137 -10.16 5.96 -0.61
C LEU A 137 -11.56 6.12 0.01
N LYS A 138 -11.65 6.29 1.33
CA LYS A 138 -12.91 6.47 2.05
C LYS A 138 -13.67 7.69 1.55
N LEU A 139 -13.02 8.83 1.39
CA LEU A 139 -13.63 10.04 0.84
C LEU A 139 -14.15 9.83 -0.58
N GLY A 140 -13.34 9.21 -1.46
CA GLY A 140 -13.75 8.98 -2.85
C GLY A 140 -14.83 7.92 -3.05
N LEU A 141 -15.03 7.02 -2.08
CA LEU A 141 -16.12 6.03 -2.11
C LEU A 141 -17.44 6.58 -1.59
N PHE A 142 -17.41 7.39 -0.51
CA PHE A 142 -18.63 7.72 0.25
C PHE A 142 -19.03 9.19 0.25
N PHE A 143 -18.11 10.11 -0.08
CA PHE A 143 -18.32 11.55 0.07
C PHE A 143 -18.12 12.31 -1.25
N ARG A 144 -18.48 11.67 -2.37
CA ARG A 144 -18.47 12.35 -3.67
C ARG A 144 -19.56 13.43 -3.69
N PRO A 145 -19.21 14.71 -3.93
CA PRO A 145 -20.20 15.73 -4.24
C PRO A 145 -20.87 15.48 -5.60
#